data_AF-G1V9R9-F1
#
_entry.id   AF-G1V9R9-F1
#
_cell.length_a   1.000
_cell.length_b   1.000
_cell.length_c   1.000
_cell.angle_alpha   90.00
_cell.angle_beta   90.00
_cell.angle_gamma   90.00
#
_symmetry.space_group_name_H-M   'P 1'
#
loop_
_entity.id
_entity.type
_entity.pdbx_description
1 polymer ?
#
loop_
_entity_poly.entity_id
_entity_poly.type
_entity_poly.pdbx_seq_one_letter_code
_entity_poly.pdbx_strand_id
1 'polypeptide(L)' 'MKQRKEMMEVTPEERELLEGIRNYNRSFPNGYPELLWDLQQLFDSMVRSSYDE' A
#
# COMPACT_ATOMS: atom_id res chain seq x y z
N MET A 1 -12.37 -0.65 19.54
CA MET A 1 -13.10 0.56 19.07
C MET A 1 -13.45 0.35 17.61
N LYS A 2 -14.71 0.57 17.18
CA LYS A 2 -15.04 0.56 15.74
C LYS A 2 -14.36 1.77 15.11
N GLN A 3 -13.32 1.56 14.32
CA GLN A 3 -12.76 2.62 13.47
C GLN A 3 -13.86 3.07 12.50
N ARG A 4 -14.11 4.38 12.45
CA ARG A 4 -14.99 4.95 11.42
C ARG A 4 -14.31 4.71 10.07
N LYS A 5 -15.07 4.23 9.10
CA LYS A 5 -14.61 4.06 7.72
C LYS A 5 -15.09 5.26 6.92
N GLU A 6 -14.20 5.79 6.09
CA GLU A 6 -14.51 6.85 5.14
C GLU A 6 -14.50 6.25 3.72
N MET A 7 -15.34 6.81 2.85
CA MET A 7 -15.39 6.44 1.44
C MET A 7 -14.55 7.43 0.64
N MET A 8 -13.77 6.92 -0.31
CA MET A 8 -12.90 7.72 -1.19
C MET A 8 -12.89 7.06 -2.57
N GLU A 9 -12.95 7.87 -3.63
CA GLU A 9 -12.68 7.40 -4.98
C GLU A 9 -11.18 7.22 -5.16
N VAL A 10 -10.77 6.10 -5.75
CA VAL A 10 -9.37 5.72 -5.93
C VAL A 10 -9.16 5.12 -7.31
N THR A 11 -7.95 5.26 -7.85
CA THR A 11 -7.54 4.55 -9.06
C THR A 11 -7.34 3.06 -8.78
N PRO A 12 -7.28 2.20 -9.83
CA PRO A 12 -6.93 0.79 -9.67
C PRO A 12 -5.62 0.56 -8.93
N GLU A 13 -4.59 1.37 -9.20
CA GLU A 13 -3.25 1.28 -8.60
C GLU A 13 -3.28 1.68 -7.11
N GLU A 14 -3.99 2.75 -6.77
CA GLU A 14 -4.21 3.16 -5.37
C GLU A 14 -4.96 2.10 -4.57
N ARG A 15 -5.96 1.46 -5.20
CA ARG A 15 -6.69 0.34 -4.59
C ARG A 15 -5.77 -0.84 -4.32
N GLU A 16 -4.89 -1.18 -5.26
CA GLU A 16 -3.93 -2.28 -5.13
C GLU A 16 -2.96 -2.03 -3.96
N LEU A 17 -2.41 -0.82 -3.85
CA LEU A 17 -1.56 -0.43 -2.73
C LEU A 17 -2.29 -0.56 -1.39
N LEU A 18 -3.52 -0.06 -1.30
CA LEU A 18 -4.34 -0.14 -0.07
C LEU A 18 -4.68 -1.59 0.32
N GLU A 19 -5.01 -2.44 -0.65
CA GLU A 19 -5.26 -3.86 -0.42
C GLU A 19 -3.99 -4.59 0.02
N GLY A 20 -2.85 -4.30 -0.60
CA GLY A 20 -1.55 -4.84 -0.24
C GLY A 20 -1.15 -4.49 1.19
N ILE A 21 -1.28 -3.22 1.60
CA ILE A 21 -1.00 -2.76 2.99
C ILE A 21 -1.88 -3.52 4.00
N ARG A 22 -3.16 -3.72 3.68
CA ARG A 22 -4.09 -4.47 4.55
C ARG A 22 -3.68 -5.94 4.67
N ASN A 23 -3.26 -6.56 3.56
CA ASN A 23 -2.83 -7.94 3.54
C ASN A 23 -1.50 -8.14 4.28
N TYR A 24 -0.55 -7.22 4.13
CA TYR A 24 0.69 -7.20 4.89
C TYR A 24 0.43 -7.11 6.40
N ASN A 25 -0.45 -6.21 6.84
CA ASN A 25 -0.78 -6.10 8.27
C ASN A 25 -1.52 -7.35 8.80
N ARG A 26 -2.36 -7.99 7.96
CA ARG A 26 -3.06 -9.23 8.33
C ARG A 26 -2.15 -10.44 8.39
N SER A 27 -1.04 -10.42 7.65
CA SER A 27 -0.10 -11.54 7.64
C SER A 27 0.77 -11.57 8.89
N PHE A 28 0.88 -10.46 9.65
CA PHE A 28 1.58 -10.44 10.93
C PHE A 28 1.04 -11.50 11.92
N PRO A 29 1.90 -12.25 12.63
CA PRO A 29 3.38 -12.17 12.61
C PRO A 29 4.06 -13.04 11.54
N ASN A 30 3.29 -13.81 10.77
CA ASN A 30 3.79 -14.81 9.82
C ASN A 30 4.01 -14.24 8.40
N GLY A 31 4.06 -12.92 8.25
CA GLY A 31 4.21 -12.24 6.98
C GLY A 31 5.61 -12.39 6.39
N TYR A 32 5.70 -12.36 5.07
CA TYR A 32 6.97 -12.38 4.35
C TYR A 32 7.56 -10.96 4.28
N PRO A 33 8.82 -10.74 4.66
CA PRO A 33 9.49 -9.44 4.55
C PRO A 33 9.47 -8.85 3.13
N GLU A 34 9.49 -9.71 2.10
CA GLU A 34 9.47 -9.36 0.68
C GLU A 34 8.21 -8.57 0.30
N LEU A 35 7.09 -8.81 0.97
CA LEU A 35 5.84 -8.08 0.74
C LEU A 35 5.97 -6.58 1.06
N LEU A 36 6.83 -6.20 2.01
CA LEU A 36 7.09 -4.79 2.30
C LEU A 36 7.89 -4.16 1.16
N TRP A 37 8.83 -4.90 0.56
CA TRP A 37 9.62 -4.43 -0.56
C TRP A 37 8.75 -4.22 -1.80
N ASP A 38 7.86 -5.17 -2.11
CA ASP A 38 6.90 -5.03 -3.20
C ASP A 38 5.98 -3.82 -3.01
N LEU A 39 5.50 -3.59 -1.77
CA LEU A 39 4.70 -2.42 -1.44
C LEU A 39 5.45 -1.09 -1.61
N GLN A 40 6.72 -1.06 -1.24
CA GLN A 40 7.58 0.12 -1.40
C GLN A 40 7.78 0.44 -2.88
N GLN A 41 8.08 -0.56 -3.71
CA GLN A 41 8.25 -0.40 -5.14
C GLN A 41 6.97 0.09 -5.83
N LEU A 42 5.80 -0.45 -5.43
CA LEU A 42 4.51 0.00 -5.94
C LEU A 42 4.28 1.47 -5.59
N PHE A 43 4.49 1.85 -4.33
CA PHE A 43 4.37 3.25 -3.89
C PHE A 43 5.31 4.16 -4.67
N ASP A 44 6.59 3.80 -4.78
CA ASP A 44 7.61 4.58 -5.46
C ASP A 44 7.29 4.79 -6.96
N SER A 45 6.64 3.81 -7.61
CA SER A 45 6.17 3.95 -9.00
C SER A 45 5.02 4.96 -9.17
N MET A 46 4.26 5.21 -8.10
CA MET A 46 3.08 6.08 -8.12
C MET A 46 3.42 7.53 -7.76
N VAL A 47 4.46 7.73 -6.94
CA VAL A 47 4.89 9.07 -6.54
C VAL A 47 5.96 9.58 -7.50
N ARG A 48 5.78 10.81 -7.99
CA ARG A 48 6.81 11.47 -8.80
C ARG A 48 8.00 11.78 -7.89
N SER A 49 9.19 11.34 -8.30
CA SER A 49 10.42 11.65 -7.58
C SER A 49 10.84 13.08 -7.92
N SER A 50 11.24 13.87 -6.93
CA SER A 50 11.82 15.19 -7.13
C SER A 50 13.20 15.17 -7.83
N TYR A 51 13.69 13.98 -8.22
CA TYR A 51 14.92 13.77 -8.95
C TYR A 51 14.71 13.57 -10.46
N ASP A 52 13.48 13.72 -10.95
CA ASP A 52 13.17 13.79 -12.38
C ASP A 52 13.41 15.23 -12.90
N GLU A 53 14.67 15.69 -12.87
CA GLU A 53 15.16 16.85 -13.65
C GLU A 53 15.86 16.40 -14.94
#